data_AF-A0A846SIQ0-F1
#
_entry.id   AF-A0A846SIQ0-F1
#
_cell.length_a   1.000
_cell.length_b   1.000
_cell.length_c   1.000
_cell.angle_alpha   90.00
_cell.angle_beta   90.00
_cell.angle_gamma   90.00
#
_symmetry.space_group_name_H-M   'P 1'
#
loop_
_entity.id
_entity.type
_entity.pdbx_description
1 polymer ?
#
loop_
_entity_poly.entity_id
_entity_poly.type
_entity_poly.pdbx_seq_one_letter_code
_entity_poly.pdbx_strand_id
1 'polypeptide(L)'
;MTIDLPDESTDRPAGRRHAAHDPHYVRELRNRVLDELSTVRGRVDLANGALDPVAAKEQLRLAHSGQRISMLQDNAAWLWDHEAGLLRQFADGKDINPAAIDPVLVPVRTEQDANLFRYAAFTWSVPVSSGYGRRSRFLVRDRQNGKLMAIFALGDPVIAQSARDAMIGWTTEQRNERLYSVYDAFVLGAVEPYRQLIAGKLVALLSLSNETREFLTQKYRGNITEIRGKVKDPTPMLITTSSALGRSSIYNRLVYQGQTMFRSVGFTRGFGHFQFSNALFAELRDFALEGFEDQNTKVMSTKYGSGPNWRFRVIRTALKALQIPEESLQHNIRREVFLAPTASRWDEYLRGETDDYEPFDLPAADIGTFWRERWAVGRAERRPEFADWSHLDNRLTAELARPLVSSGHTLPARHGRVSMGPYSIAVGVSKERIRGRTANGVADEGEAIFHKLEGDGLELTFADVRWSNGEHEMRGWDRHSSGAEYEALIGRLRIGIHPAERYRGMSVAEIRLVRVPEADQGAQVYKTTNLELTTVFGFSVAGALDSLTEALVGARSELLQDSGSRKNQLAVVFDNADLVTPAVVWALTRGIAFKLQHDTGAAMPKVPTIATRAPKLDEIPDGHYSAFDV
;
A
#
# COMPACT_ATOMS: atom_id res chain seq x y z
N MET A 1 7.67 61.14 -3.08
CA MET A 1 6.26 60.84 -2.79
C MET A 1 6.06 59.41 -3.27
N THR A 2 6.39 58.47 -2.39
CA THR A 2 6.47 57.05 -2.67
C THR A 2 5.65 56.43 -1.55
N ILE A 3 4.56 55.77 -1.92
CA ILE A 3 3.54 55.27 -1.01
C ILE A 3 4.06 53.95 -0.44
N ASP A 4 4.44 53.98 0.83
CA ASP A 4 4.70 52.79 1.64
C ASP A 4 3.35 52.10 1.95
N LEU A 5 3.26 50.82 1.59
CA LEU A 5 2.18 49.92 1.97
C LEU A 5 2.46 49.39 3.40
N PRO A 6 1.48 49.34 4.31
CA PRO A 6 1.68 48.77 5.63
C PRO A 6 1.61 47.23 5.61
N ASP A 7 2.71 46.63 6.04
CA ASP A 7 2.90 45.43 6.86
C ASP A 7 1.74 44.41 6.97
N GLU A 8 1.88 43.26 6.30
CA GLU A 8 1.10 42.05 6.56
C GLU A 8 1.56 41.42 7.88
N SER A 9 1.05 41.94 9.00
CA SER A 9 1.18 41.29 10.29
C SER A 9 0.31 40.02 10.35
N THR A 10 0.96 38.97 10.82
CA THR A 10 0.41 37.67 11.18
C THR A 10 -0.72 37.79 12.20
N ASP A 11 -1.97 37.74 11.76
CA ASP A 11 -3.10 37.39 12.62
C ASP A 11 -3.79 36.13 12.10
N ARG A 12 -3.34 34.98 12.62
CA ARG A 12 -4.10 33.73 12.55
C ARG A 12 -5.32 33.90 13.45
N PRO A 13 -6.56 33.62 13.00
CA PRO A 13 -7.72 33.70 13.87
C PRO A 13 -7.55 32.74 15.05
N ALA A 14 -7.52 33.31 16.25
CA ALA A 14 -7.46 32.59 17.51
C ALA A 14 -8.70 31.67 17.64
N GLY A 15 -8.48 30.36 17.76
CA GLY A 15 -9.54 29.44 18.19
C GLY A 15 -9.60 28.03 17.60
N ARG A 16 -8.76 27.63 16.62
CA ARG A 16 -8.67 26.20 16.24
C ARG A 16 -7.65 25.50 17.14
N ARG A 17 -8.12 24.60 18.02
CA ARG A 17 -7.22 23.64 18.68
C ARG A 17 -6.50 22.84 17.59
N HIS A 18 -5.17 22.72 17.67
CA HIS A 18 -4.41 21.84 16.78
C HIS A 18 -5.01 20.43 16.83
N ALA A 19 -5.10 19.73 15.69
CA ALA A 19 -5.71 18.40 15.63
C ALA A 19 -5.04 17.43 16.61
N ALA A 20 -3.73 17.58 16.83
CA ALA A 20 -2.96 16.83 17.82
C ALA A 20 -3.40 17.03 19.30
N HIS A 21 -4.19 18.06 19.60
CA HIS A 21 -4.75 18.35 20.92
C HIS A 21 -6.24 18.05 21.04
N ASP A 22 -6.89 17.56 19.98
CA ASP A 22 -8.27 17.06 20.03
C ASP A 22 -8.28 15.61 20.56
N PRO A 23 -8.86 15.34 21.75
CA PRO A 23 -8.94 13.99 22.31
C PRO A 23 -9.66 12.99 21.40
N HIS A 24 -10.60 13.46 20.57
CA HIS A 24 -11.33 12.59 19.64
C HIS A 24 -10.41 12.09 18.52
N TYR A 25 -9.74 13.02 17.83
CA TYR A 25 -8.75 12.71 16.79
C TYR A 25 -7.62 11.80 17.31
N VAL A 26 -7.07 12.11 18.48
CA VAL A 26 -6.00 11.30 19.11
C VAL A 26 -6.48 9.86 19.36
N ARG A 27 -7.71 9.68 19.83
CA ARG A 27 -8.30 8.36 20.07
C ARG A 27 -8.53 7.58 18.78
N GLU A 28 -9.03 8.23 17.73
CA GLU A 28 -9.22 7.61 16.42
C GLU A 28 -7.90 7.20 15.77
N LEU A 29 -6.91 8.09 15.76
CA LEU A 29 -5.58 7.80 15.24
C LEU A 29 -4.93 6.64 16.01
N ARG A 30 -5.04 6.63 17.34
CA ARG A 30 -4.57 5.52 18.18
C ARG A 30 -5.23 4.19 17.79
N ASN A 31 -6.55 4.16 17.61
CA ASN A 31 -7.28 2.95 17.25
C ASN A 31 -6.86 2.43 15.86
N ARG A 32 -6.68 3.32 14.89
CA ARG A 32 -6.21 2.95 13.54
C ARG A 32 -4.79 2.40 13.54
N VAL A 33 -3.89 2.95 14.36
CA VAL A 33 -2.55 2.41 14.56
C VAL A 33 -2.60 0.99 15.12
N LEU A 34 -3.43 0.75 16.14
CA LEU A 34 -3.58 -0.58 16.74
C LEU A 34 -4.17 -1.60 15.75
N ASP A 35 -5.11 -1.17 14.90
CA ASP A 35 -5.71 -2.03 13.87
C ASP A 35 -4.69 -2.51 12.82
N GLU A 36 -3.90 -1.59 12.24
CA GLU A 36 -2.86 -1.94 11.27
C GLU A 36 -1.77 -2.84 11.90
N LEU A 37 -1.36 -2.54 13.15
CA LEU A 37 -0.43 -3.37 13.91
C LEU A 37 -0.97 -4.78 14.14
N SER A 38 -2.26 -4.91 14.51
CA SER A 38 -2.91 -6.19 14.79
C SER A 38 -3.08 -7.05 13.53
N THR A 39 -3.40 -6.43 12.40
CA THR A 39 -3.58 -7.12 11.11
C THR A 39 -2.30 -7.80 10.66
N VAL A 40 -1.17 -7.09 10.73
CA VAL A 40 0.13 -7.66 10.37
C VAL A 40 0.59 -8.68 11.42
N ARG A 41 0.38 -8.39 12.70
CA ARG A 41 0.74 -9.31 13.79
C ARG A 41 -0.01 -10.64 13.67
N GLY A 42 -1.31 -10.64 13.42
CA GLY A 42 -2.10 -11.86 13.25
C GLY A 42 -1.56 -12.79 12.15
N ARG A 43 -1.07 -12.23 11.04
CA ARG A 43 -0.47 -13.00 9.95
C ARG A 43 0.89 -13.58 10.29
N VAL A 44 1.71 -12.79 10.99
CA VAL A 44 3.02 -13.26 11.43
C VAL A 44 2.87 -14.31 12.53
N ASP A 45 1.90 -14.17 13.42
CA ASP A 45 1.60 -15.14 14.46
C ASP A 45 1.09 -16.46 13.86
N LEU A 46 0.22 -16.40 12.84
CA LEU A 46 -0.15 -17.58 12.06
C LEU A 46 1.06 -18.23 11.39
N ALA A 47 1.95 -17.43 10.76
CA ALA A 47 3.18 -17.93 10.13
C ALA A 47 4.15 -18.59 11.13
N ASN A 48 4.20 -18.07 12.36
CA ASN A 48 5.04 -18.58 13.44
C ASN A 48 4.39 -19.74 14.22
N GLY A 49 3.10 -20.03 13.97
CA GLY A 49 2.36 -21.15 14.55
C GLY A 49 2.72 -22.51 13.93
N ALA A 50 1.84 -23.49 14.10
CA ALA A 50 2.06 -24.87 13.64
C ALA A 50 1.77 -25.09 12.13
N LEU A 51 1.96 -24.06 11.30
CA LEU A 51 1.83 -24.19 9.84
C LEU A 51 3.04 -24.92 9.25
N ASP A 52 2.83 -25.58 8.11
CA ASP A 52 3.95 -26.10 7.32
C ASP A 52 4.80 -24.93 6.75
N PRO A 53 6.08 -25.17 6.41
CA PRO A 53 6.98 -24.10 5.98
C PRO A 53 6.55 -23.34 4.71
N VAL A 54 5.74 -23.95 3.83
CA VAL A 54 5.25 -23.31 2.61
C VAL A 54 4.10 -22.37 2.96
N ALA A 55 3.11 -22.85 3.72
CA ALA A 55 2.00 -22.04 4.20
C ALA A 55 2.47 -20.88 5.09
N ALA A 56 3.46 -21.12 5.97
CA ALA A 56 4.06 -20.08 6.79
C ALA A 56 4.68 -18.96 5.95
N LYS A 57 5.45 -19.31 4.90
CA LYS A 57 6.02 -18.32 3.97
C LYS A 57 4.94 -17.56 3.21
N GLU A 58 3.84 -18.22 2.87
CA GLU A 58 2.73 -17.56 2.21
C GLU A 58 2.03 -16.54 3.11
N GLN A 59 1.82 -16.86 4.40
CA GLN A 59 1.32 -15.88 5.36
C GLN A 59 2.25 -14.68 5.50
N LEU A 60 3.58 -14.88 5.46
CA LEU A 60 4.54 -13.77 5.45
C LEU A 60 4.50 -12.95 4.15
N ARG A 61 4.30 -13.57 2.98
CA ARG A 61 4.10 -12.82 1.71
C ARG A 61 2.82 -12.01 1.76
N LEU A 62 1.75 -12.63 2.23
CA LEU A 62 0.47 -11.98 2.45
C LEU A 62 0.64 -10.80 3.43
N ALA A 63 1.44 -10.93 4.49
CA ALA A 63 1.78 -9.84 5.41
C ALA A 63 2.60 -8.69 4.78
N HIS A 64 3.14 -8.84 3.56
CA HIS A 64 3.78 -7.77 2.79
C HIS A 64 2.96 -7.29 1.56
N SER A 65 1.84 -7.96 1.23
CA SER A 65 1.06 -7.70 0.02
C SER A 65 0.58 -6.26 -0.14
N GLY A 66 0.04 -5.62 0.89
CA GLY A 66 -0.46 -4.25 0.81
C GLY A 66 0.67 -3.23 0.64
N GLN A 67 1.83 -3.46 1.27
CA GLN A 67 3.02 -2.64 1.02
C GLN A 67 3.48 -2.77 -0.44
N ARG A 68 3.42 -3.98 -1.01
CA ARG A 68 3.75 -4.22 -2.40
C ARG A 68 2.76 -3.55 -3.35
N ILE A 69 1.46 -3.69 -3.11
CA ILE A 69 0.41 -3.04 -3.92
C ILE A 69 0.58 -1.52 -3.88
N SER A 70 0.75 -0.94 -2.70
CA SER A 70 1.01 0.50 -2.56
C SER A 70 2.24 0.92 -3.38
N MET A 71 3.33 0.15 -3.29
CA MET A 71 4.53 0.42 -4.08
C MET A 71 4.24 0.37 -5.59
N LEU A 72 3.46 -0.60 -6.08
CA LEU A 72 3.10 -0.66 -7.49
C LEU A 72 2.21 0.53 -7.90
N GLN A 73 1.24 0.92 -7.06
CA GLN A 73 0.36 2.07 -7.30
C GLN A 73 1.14 3.39 -7.35
N ASP A 74 2.05 3.61 -6.40
CA ASP A 74 2.93 4.79 -6.36
C ASP A 74 3.82 4.89 -7.63
N ASN A 75 4.00 3.77 -8.33
CA ASN A 75 4.83 3.66 -9.53
C ASN A 75 4.01 3.36 -10.80
N ALA A 76 2.67 3.51 -10.76
CA ALA A 76 1.78 3.09 -11.84
C ALA A 76 2.11 3.76 -13.17
N ALA A 77 2.25 5.09 -13.20
CA ALA A 77 2.60 5.82 -14.43
C ALA A 77 3.91 5.31 -15.04
N TRP A 78 4.96 5.17 -14.22
CA TRP A 78 6.25 4.65 -14.68
C TRP A 78 6.14 3.21 -15.21
N LEU A 79 5.34 2.36 -14.57
CA LEU A 79 5.09 0.99 -15.03
C LEU A 79 4.41 0.97 -16.41
N TRP A 80 3.35 1.76 -16.60
CA TRP A 80 2.65 1.85 -17.89
C TRP A 80 3.58 2.30 -19.02
N ASP A 81 4.49 3.23 -18.74
CA ASP A 81 5.41 3.77 -19.74
C ASP A 81 6.55 2.81 -20.13
N HIS A 82 7.06 2.00 -19.18
CA HIS A 82 8.30 1.24 -19.36
C HIS A 82 8.12 -0.26 -19.50
N GLU A 83 7.03 -0.83 -18.97
CA GLU A 83 6.86 -2.27 -18.80
C GLU A 83 6.99 -3.05 -20.12
N ALA A 84 6.36 -2.57 -21.20
CA ALA A 84 6.38 -3.26 -22.48
C ALA A 84 7.80 -3.46 -23.05
N GLY A 85 8.70 -2.51 -22.81
CA GLY A 85 10.11 -2.62 -23.20
C GLY A 85 10.92 -3.50 -22.24
N LEU A 86 10.67 -3.37 -20.94
CA LEU A 86 11.39 -4.11 -19.90
C LEU A 86 11.04 -5.60 -19.88
N LEU A 87 9.79 -5.96 -20.14
CA LEU A 87 9.35 -7.36 -20.25
C LEU A 87 10.14 -8.15 -21.30
N ARG A 88 10.57 -7.50 -22.39
CA ARG A 88 11.40 -8.14 -23.43
C ARG A 88 12.78 -8.55 -22.94
N GLN A 89 13.23 -8.04 -21.79
CA GLN A 89 14.49 -8.41 -21.18
C GLN A 89 14.39 -9.69 -20.35
N PHE A 90 13.18 -10.18 -20.08
CA PHE A 90 12.93 -11.46 -19.42
C PHE A 90 12.86 -12.58 -20.47
N ALA A 91 13.18 -13.80 -20.05
CA ALA A 91 13.16 -14.98 -20.92
C ALA A 91 11.76 -15.62 -20.94
N ASP A 92 11.36 -16.12 -22.10
CA ASP A 92 10.39 -17.21 -22.15
C ASP A 92 11.12 -18.52 -21.79
N GLY A 93 10.40 -19.45 -21.15
CA GLY A 93 10.95 -20.76 -20.77
C GLY A 93 11.56 -21.52 -21.95
N LYS A 94 10.92 -21.39 -23.12
CA LYS A 94 11.31 -22.02 -24.39
C LYS A 94 12.62 -21.47 -24.96
N ASP A 95 13.05 -20.28 -24.55
CA ASP A 95 14.30 -19.65 -25.00
C ASP A 95 15.52 -20.15 -24.21
N ILE A 96 15.30 -20.92 -23.15
CA ILE A 96 16.35 -21.40 -22.25
C ILE A 96 16.75 -22.81 -22.66
N ASN A 97 18.03 -22.99 -22.99
CA ASN A 97 18.63 -24.31 -23.07
C ASN A 97 19.48 -24.53 -21.81
N PRO A 98 19.01 -25.34 -20.82
CA PRO A 98 19.68 -25.50 -19.53
C PRO A 98 21.17 -25.89 -19.64
N ALA A 99 21.54 -26.68 -20.64
CA ALA A 99 22.92 -27.11 -20.85
C ALA A 99 23.83 -26.02 -21.45
N ALA A 100 23.25 -24.98 -22.06
CA ALA A 100 23.97 -23.89 -22.71
C ALA A 100 23.91 -22.55 -21.95
N ILE A 101 23.25 -22.50 -20.78
CA ILE A 101 23.20 -21.30 -19.95
C ILE A 101 24.62 -20.82 -19.64
N ASP A 102 24.88 -19.53 -19.88
CA ASP A 102 26.17 -18.87 -19.64
C ASP A 102 25.96 -17.58 -18.84
N PRO A 103 25.99 -17.63 -17.50
CA PRO A 103 25.74 -16.46 -16.67
C PRO A 103 26.88 -15.44 -16.75
N VAL A 104 26.52 -14.17 -16.99
CA VAL A 104 27.44 -13.04 -16.95
C VAL A 104 26.97 -11.98 -15.96
N LEU A 105 27.92 -11.50 -15.16
CA LEU A 105 27.71 -10.41 -14.22
C LEU A 105 27.82 -9.05 -14.92
N VAL A 106 26.80 -8.21 -14.79
CA VAL A 106 26.74 -6.88 -15.40
C VAL A 106 26.48 -5.83 -14.31
N PRO A 107 27.47 -5.01 -13.93
CA PRO A 107 27.24 -3.88 -13.04
C PRO A 107 26.26 -2.89 -13.67
N VAL A 108 25.26 -2.43 -12.89
CA VAL A 108 24.30 -1.41 -13.34
C VAL A 108 25.03 -0.09 -13.53
N ARG A 109 25.11 0.38 -14.78
CA ARG A 109 25.81 1.63 -15.13
C ARG A 109 24.94 2.61 -15.91
N THR A 110 23.96 2.09 -16.66
CA THR A 110 23.06 2.90 -17.49
C THR A 110 21.68 3.07 -16.84
N GLU A 111 20.92 4.05 -17.33
CA GLU A 111 19.52 4.22 -16.94
C GLU A 111 18.68 2.99 -17.32
N GLN A 112 18.94 2.38 -18.47
CA GLN A 112 18.27 1.16 -18.91
C GLN A 112 18.53 -0.01 -17.94
N ASP A 113 19.77 -0.18 -17.48
CA ASP A 113 20.10 -1.18 -16.46
C ASP A 113 19.37 -0.89 -15.14
N ALA A 114 19.29 0.38 -14.75
CA ALA A 114 18.63 0.80 -13.53
C ALA A 114 17.11 0.56 -13.59
N ASN A 115 16.49 0.85 -14.73
CA ASN A 115 15.07 0.60 -15.00
C ASN A 115 14.77 -0.90 -15.00
N LEU A 116 15.63 -1.72 -15.63
CA LEU A 116 15.50 -3.18 -15.60
C LEU A 116 15.66 -3.74 -14.18
N PHE A 117 16.66 -3.27 -13.43
CA PHE A 117 16.85 -3.65 -12.03
C PHE A 117 15.62 -3.30 -11.18
N ARG A 118 15.08 -2.09 -11.34
CA ARG A 118 13.90 -1.61 -10.61
C ARG A 118 12.68 -2.47 -10.93
N TYR A 119 12.42 -2.73 -12.20
CA TYR A 119 11.28 -3.54 -12.63
C TYR A 119 11.39 -4.98 -12.11
N ALA A 120 12.58 -5.60 -12.21
CA ALA A 120 12.82 -6.91 -11.66
C ALA A 120 12.58 -6.97 -10.13
N ALA A 121 12.99 -5.93 -9.39
CA ALA A 121 12.71 -5.86 -7.95
C ALA A 121 11.21 -5.75 -7.62
N PHE A 122 10.40 -5.13 -8.50
CA PHE A 122 8.94 -5.03 -8.31
C PHE A 122 8.21 -6.37 -8.50
N THR A 123 8.81 -7.35 -9.18
CA THR A 123 8.24 -8.69 -9.32
C THR A 123 8.23 -9.49 -8.01
N TRP A 124 8.98 -9.08 -7.00
CA TRP A 124 9.09 -9.83 -5.74
C TRP A 124 8.03 -9.44 -4.71
N SER A 125 7.68 -10.40 -3.85
CA SER A 125 6.62 -10.22 -2.82
C SER A 125 7.01 -9.27 -1.70
N VAL A 126 8.31 -9.08 -1.42
CA VAL A 126 8.80 -8.20 -0.37
C VAL A 126 9.41 -6.96 -1.03
N PRO A 127 8.83 -5.76 -0.83
CA PRO A 127 9.35 -4.52 -1.39
C PRO A 127 10.80 -4.24 -0.99
N VAL A 128 11.59 -3.77 -1.96
CA VAL A 128 12.98 -3.38 -1.75
C VAL A 128 13.06 -1.88 -1.46
N SER A 129 13.68 -1.50 -0.34
CA SER A 129 13.87 -0.09 0.00
C SER A 129 14.94 0.57 -0.88
N SER A 130 14.73 1.83 -1.28
CA SER A 130 15.68 2.62 -2.07
C SER A 130 16.98 2.96 -1.32
N GLY A 131 16.93 3.10 0.01
CA GLY A 131 18.09 3.20 0.91
C GLY A 131 19.05 4.36 0.62
N TYR A 132 20.06 4.52 1.48
CA TYR A 132 21.17 5.48 1.33
C TYR A 132 22.51 4.78 1.60
N GLY A 133 23.63 5.47 1.34
CA GLY A 133 24.99 4.96 1.55
C GLY A 133 25.59 4.27 0.32
N ARG A 134 26.62 3.43 0.51
CA ARG A 134 27.20 2.59 -0.54
C ARG A 134 26.14 1.69 -1.12
N ARG A 135 25.99 1.70 -2.44
CA ARG A 135 25.03 0.89 -3.19
C ARG A 135 25.66 0.49 -4.52
N SER A 136 25.85 -0.81 -4.70
CA SER A 136 26.32 -1.40 -5.95
C SER A 136 25.27 -2.40 -6.41
N ARG A 137 24.69 -2.16 -7.58
CA ARG A 137 23.63 -2.99 -8.17
C ARG A 137 24.21 -3.76 -9.35
N PHE A 138 23.78 -5.00 -9.49
CA PHE A 138 24.23 -5.89 -10.53
C PHE A 138 23.04 -6.62 -11.14
N LEU A 139 23.09 -6.77 -12.45
CA LEU A 139 22.26 -7.69 -13.22
C LEU A 139 23.08 -8.95 -13.46
N VAL A 140 22.43 -10.10 -13.47
CA VAL A 140 23.00 -11.35 -14.00
C VAL A 140 22.23 -11.69 -15.26
N ARG A 141 22.90 -11.76 -16.39
CA ARG A 141 22.30 -12.08 -17.69
C ARG A 141 22.81 -13.42 -18.19
N ASP A 142 22.01 -14.09 -19.00
CA ASP A 142 22.44 -15.27 -19.71
C ASP A 142 22.99 -14.85 -21.07
N ARG A 143 24.25 -15.14 -21.38
CA ARG A 143 24.81 -14.84 -22.71
C ARG A 143 24.18 -15.68 -23.81
N GLN A 144 23.60 -16.83 -23.46
CA GLN A 144 22.96 -17.74 -24.42
C GLN A 144 21.81 -17.05 -25.17
N ASN A 145 20.97 -16.28 -24.46
CA ASN A 145 19.78 -15.63 -25.02
C ASN A 145 19.71 -14.12 -24.73
N GLY A 146 20.70 -13.58 -24.03
CA GLY A 146 20.79 -12.17 -23.65
C GLY A 146 19.81 -11.75 -22.55
N LYS A 147 19.05 -12.65 -21.93
CA LYS A 147 17.97 -12.31 -21.00
C LYS A 147 18.42 -12.19 -19.55
N LEU A 148 17.62 -11.51 -18.75
CA LEU A 148 17.84 -11.34 -17.32
C LEU A 148 17.60 -12.66 -16.58
N MET A 149 18.61 -13.11 -15.83
CA MET A 149 18.50 -14.27 -14.94
C MET A 149 18.16 -13.86 -13.52
N ALA A 150 18.75 -12.76 -13.06
CA ALA A 150 18.70 -12.36 -11.67
C ALA A 150 19.20 -10.93 -11.44
N ILE A 151 18.94 -10.43 -10.24
CA ILE A 151 19.49 -9.17 -9.75
C ILE A 151 20.05 -9.34 -8.33
N PHE A 152 21.11 -8.59 -8.01
CA PHE A 152 21.53 -8.42 -6.63
C PHE A 152 22.12 -7.03 -6.40
N ALA A 153 22.09 -6.59 -5.15
CA ALA A 153 22.71 -5.34 -4.75
C ALA A 153 23.37 -5.47 -3.38
N LEU A 154 24.56 -4.88 -3.31
CA LEU A 154 25.41 -4.83 -2.13
C LEU A 154 25.47 -3.38 -1.64
N GLY A 155 25.41 -3.20 -0.33
CA GLY A 155 25.49 -1.87 0.25
C GLY A 155 25.98 -1.85 1.67
N ASP A 156 25.86 -0.70 2.31
CA ASP A 156 26.26 -0.57 3.72
C ASP A 156 25.44 -1.50 4.62
N PRO A 157 26.10 -2.25 5.51
CA PRO A 157 25.42 -3.19 6.38
C PRO A 157 24.70 -2.48 7.52
N VAL A 158 23.71 -3.19 8.09
CA VAL A 158 23.09 -2.74 9.34
C VAL A 158 24.17 -2.60 10.41
N ILE A 159 24.28 -1.41 11.02
CA ILE A 159 25.34 -1.11 12.00
C ILE A 159 25.25 -2.05 13.20
N ALA A 160 24.06 -2.14 13.81
CA ALA A 160 23.83 -2.98 14.99
C ALA A 160 23.10 -4.26 14.58
N GLN A 161 23.87 -5.32 14.28
CA GLN A 161 23.31 -6.63 13.97
C GLN A 161 23.91 -7.66 14.94
N SER A 162 23.17 -7.95 16.00
CA SER A 162 23.68 -8.71 17.15
C SER A 162 24.17 -10.12 16.81
N ALA A 163 23.57 -10.78 15.81
CA ALA A 163 23.95 -12.15 15.45
C ALA A 163 25.34 -12.20 14.78
N ARG A 164 25.60 -11.29 13.84
CA ARG A 164 26.90 -11.05 13.20
C ARG A 164 27.91 -10.59 14.23
N ASP A 165 27.56 -9.57 15.02
CA ASP A 165 28.50 -8.96 15.95
C ASP A 165 28.98 -9.99 16.99
N ALA A 166 28.07 -10.82 17.50
CA ALA A 166 28.40 -11.91 18.42
C ALA A 166 29.26 -13.01 17.77
N MET A 167 29.00 -13.35 16.51
CA MET A 167 29.80 -14.36 15.79
C MET A 167 31.22 -13.87 15.49
N ILE A 168 31.38 -12.59 15.12
CA ILE A 168 32.71 -12.03 14.83
C ILE A 168 33.51 -11.88 16.12
N GLY A 169 32.84 -11.50 17.21
CA GLY A 169 33.48 -11.26 18.51
C GLY A 169 34.22 -9.93 18.61
N TRP A 170 33.93 -8.98 17.70
CA TRP A 170 34.57 -7.67 17.70
C TRP A 170 34.01 -6.71 18.78
N THR A 171 34.83 -5.78 19.23
CA THR A 171 34.42 -4.68 20.11
C THR A 171 33.68 -3.57 19.34
N THR A 172 33.13 -2.59 20.06
CA THR A 172 32.46 -1.44 19.43
C THR A 172 33.44 -0.61 18.60
N GLU A 173 34.67 -0.46 19.09
CA GLU A 173 35.77 0.26 18.45
C GLU A 173 36.18 -0.46 17.15
N GLN A 174 36.48 -1.75 17.24
CA GLN A 174 36.82 -2.60 16.08
C GLN A 174 35.70 -2.58 15.03
N ARG A 175 34.44 -2.72 15.43
CA ARG A 175 33.29 -2.60 14.51
C ARG A 175 33.27 -1.23 13.84
N ASN A 176 33.42 -0.14 14.59
CA ASN A 176 33.36 1.21 14.03
C ASN A 176 34.46 1.47 12.97
N GLU A 177 35.59 0.78 13.09
CA GLU A 177 36.70 0.81 12.15
C GLU A 177 36.48 -0.12 10.95
N ARG A 178 36.19 -1.39 11.20
CA ARG A 178 36.18 -2.47 10.20
C ARG A 178 34.83 -2.75 9.54
N LEU A 179 33.72 -2.20 10.04
CA LEU A 179 32.39 -2.39 9.44
C LEU A 179 32.31 -1.92 7.98
N TYR A 180 33.19 -0.98 7.58
CA TYR A 180 33.24 -0.53 6.19
C TYR A 180 33.76 -1.62 5.22
N SER A 181 34.50 -2.61 5.70
CA SER A 181 34.91 -3.78 4.92
C SER A 181 33.81 -4.84 4.79
N VAL A 182 32.65 -4.59 5.43
CA VAL A 182 31.46 -5.46 5.36
C VAL A 182 30.43 -4.85 4.41
N TYR A 183 29.82 -5.69 3.58
CA TYR A 183 28.73 -5.32 2.67
C TYR A 183 27.50 -6.18 2.95
N ASP A 184 26.30 -5.59 2.89
CA ASP A 184 25.06 -6.35 3.01
C ASP A 184 24.41 -6.55 1.65
N ALA A 185 24.10 -7.79 1.31
CA ALA A 185 23.29 -8.16 0.17
C ALA A 185 21.80 -7.99 0.51
N PHE A 186 21.33 -6.75 0.36
CA PHE A 186 19.96 -6.33 0.66
C PHE A 186 18.98 -6.63 -0.49
N VAL A 187 19.49 -6.93 -1.69
CA VAL A 187 18.76 -7.51 -2.82
C VAL A 187 19.57 -8.69 -3.30
N LEU A 188 18.95 -9.87 -3.39
CA LEU A 188 19.59 -11.07 -3.92
C LEU A 188 18.52 -12.06 -4.33
N GLY A 189 18.34 -12.27 -5.63
CA GLY A 189 17.33 -13.20 -6.12
C GLY A 189 17.33 -13.37 -7.63
N ALA A 190 16.89 -14.54 -8.05
CA ALA A 190 16.64 -14.83 -9.46
C ALA A 190 15.22 -14.44 -9.85
N VAL A 191 15.04 -14.09 -11.13
CA VAL A 191 13.75 -13.87 -11.75
C VAL A 191 13.29 -15.13 -12.49
N GLU A 192 12.00 -15.20 -12.81
CA GLU A 192 11.48 -16.29 -13.63
C GLU A 192 11.96 -16.18 -15.09
N PRO A 193 12.21 -17.30 -15.79
CA PRO A 193 12.05 -18.70 -15.36
C PRO A 193 13.27 -19.25 -14.60
N TYR A 194 14.41 -18.54 -14.58
CA TYR A 194 15.66 -19.02 -13.97
C TYR A 194 15.54 -19.32 -12.48
N ARG A 195 14.59 -18.70 -11.78
CA ARG A 195 14.24 -19.03 -10.39
C ARG A 195 13.86 -20.51 -10.24
N GLN A 196 13.10 -21.08 -11.18
CA GLN A 196 12.70 -22.50 -11.16
C GLN A 196 13.90 -23.44 -11.36
N LEU A 197 14.94 -22.96 -12.04
CA LEU A 197 16.24 -23.62 -12.22
C LEU A 197 17.22 -23.39 -11.05
N ILE A 198 16.74 -22.84 -9.93
CA ILE A 198 17.54 -22.63 -8.70
C ILE A 198 18.66 -21.58 -8.91
N ALA A 199 18.46 -20.61 -9.82
CA ALA A 199 19.43 -19.53 -10.02
C ALA A 199 19.62 -18.63 -8.78
N GLY A 200 18.77 -18.71 -7.76
CA GLY A 200 19.04 -18.03 -6.48
C GLY A 200 20.39 -18.42 -5.85
N LYS A 201 20.80 -19.70 -6.00
CA LYS A 201 22.12 -20.17 -5.52
C LYS A 201 23.28 -19.63 -6.35
N LEU A 202 23.10 -19.54 -7.67
CA LEU A 202 24.06 -18.91 -8.57
C LEU A 202 24.35 -17.48 -8.11
N VAL A 203 23.31 -16.69 -7.89
CA VAL A 203 23.42 -15.27 -7.54
C VAL A 203 24.08 -15.08 -6.18
N ALA A 204 23.78 -15.97 -5.22
CA ALA A 204 24.45 -15.96 -3.93
C ALA A 204 25.97 -16.20 -4.07
N LEU A 205 26.39 -17.15 -4.91
CA LEU A 205 27.81 -17.38 -5.20
C LEU A 205 28.43 -16.22 -5.98
N LEU A 206 27.75 -15.69 -7.01
CA LEU A 206 28.22 -14.56 -7.82
C LEU A 206 28.45 -13.29 -6.98
N SER A 207 27.69 -13.11 -5.89
CA SER A 207 27.94 -12.00 -4.96
C SER A 207 29.34 -12.07 -4.31
N LEU A 208 29.94 -13.26 -4.23
CA LEU A 208 31.27 -13.50 -3.66
C LEU A 208 32.40 -13.53 -4.72
N SER A 209 32.07 -13.42 -6.01
CA SER A 209 33.00 -13.62 -7.12
C SER A 209 34.15 -12.60 -7.16
N ASN A 210 35.21 -12.95 -7.89
CA ASN A 210 36.34 -12.05 -8.20
C ASN A 210 35.82 -10.71 -8.74
N GLU A 211 34.96 -10.79 -9.75
CA GLU A 211 34.41 -9.65 -10.49
C GLU A 211 33.59 -8.73 -9.59
N THR A 212 32.79 -9.29 -8.68
CA THR A 212 32.05 -8.48 -7.69
C THR A 212 33.01 -7.74 -6.76
N ARG A 213 34.03 -8.43 -6.23
CA ARG A 213 34.99 -7.83 -5.29
C ARG A 213 35.83 -6.77 -5.95
N GLU A 214 36.34 -7.04 -7.15
CA GLU A 214 37.09 -6.09 -7.96
C GLU A 214 36.26 -4.83 -8.23
N PHE A 215 34.99 -4.99 -8.63
CA PHE A 215 34.10 -3.86 -8.86
C PHE A 215 33.91 -3.02 -7.59
N LEU A 216 33.66 -3.64 -6.43
CA LEU A 216 33.50 -2.92 -5.17
C LEU A 216 34.77 -2.18 -4.78
N THR A 217 35.92 -2.85 -4.82
CA THR A 217 37.22 -2.27 -4.50
C THR A 217 37.51 -1.07 -5.41
N GLN A 218 37.34 -1.21 -6.72
CA GLN A 218 37.56 -0.13 -7.68
C GLN A 218 36.61 1.05 -7.46
N LYS A 219 35.31 0.79 -7.27
CA LYS A 219 34.29 1.84 -7.13
C LYS A 219 34.48 2.70 -5.89
N TYR A 220 34.98 2.13 -4.79
CA TYR A 220 35.08 2.83 -3.50
C TYR A 220 36.53 3.20 -3.11
N ARG A 221 37.52 2.87 -3.96
CA ARG A 221 38.93 3.21 -3.71
C ARG A 221 39.11 4.72 -3.60
N GLY A 222 39.70 5.17 -2.49
CA GLY A 222 40.01 6.59 -2.27
C GLY A 222 38.82 7.47 -1.91
N ASN A 223 37.61 6.92 -1.78
CA ASN A 223 36.44 7.71 -1.44
C ASN A 223 36.53 8.26 -0.01
N ILE A 224 36.27 9.56 0.14
CA ILE A 224 36.21 10.23 1.44
C ILE A 224 34.79 10.12 1.98
N THR A 225 34.65 9.58 3.19
CA THR A 225 33.35 9.46 3.85
C THR A 225 32.75 10.82 4.19
N GLU A 226 31.50 11.08 3.79
CA GLU A 226 30.82 12.37 4.02
C GLU A 226 30.76 12.77 5.51
N ILE A 227 30.51 11.80 6.40
CA ILE A 227 30.30 12.08 7.82
C ILE A 227 31.62 12.31 8.58
N ARG A 228 32.66 11.53 8.26
CA ARG A 228 33.93 11.55 9.03
C ARG A 228 35.08 12.24 8.29
N GLY A 229 34.93 12.56 7.00
CA GLY A 229 35.99 13.14 6.19
C GLY A 229 37.22 12.24 6.02
N LYS A 230 37.07 10.92 6.20
CA LYS A 230 38.19 9.96 6.13
C LYS A 230 38.07 9.04 4.92
N VAL A 231 39.21 8.75 4.30
CA VAL A 231 39.35 7.61 3.37
C VAL A 231 39.27 6.33 4.20
N LYS A 232 38.44 5.39 3.76
CA LYS A 232 38.28 4.08 4.41
C LYS A 232 38.71 2.97 3.46
N ASP A 233 39.18 1.85 4.02
CA ASP A 233 39.54 0.66 3.27
C ASP A 233 38.28 -0.01 2.68
N PRO A 234 38.05 0.03 1.36
CA PRO A 234 36.85 -0.52 0.74
C PRO A 234 36.86 -2.04 0.57
N THR A 235 37.94 -2.71 1.01
CA THR A 235 38.17 -4.16 0.82
C THR A 235 36.95 -4.96 1.25
N PRO A 236 36.29 -5.68 0.33
CA PRO A 236 35.05 -6.38 0.62
C PRO A 236 35.35 -7.71 1.31
N MET A 237 35.61 -7.68 2.61
CA MET A 237 36.04 -8.82 3.42
C MET A 237 34.89 -9.80 3.74
N LEU A 238 33.68 -9.26 3.90
CA LEU A 238 32.53 -10.04 4.32
C LEU A 238 31.27 -9.53 3.63
N ILE A 239 30.51 -10.45 3.06
CA ILE A 239 29.14 -10.19 2.63
C ILE A 239 28.19 -10.77 3.67
N THR A 240 27.27 -9.95 4.17
CA THR A 240 26.17 -10.38 5.02
C THR A 240 24.88 -10.41 4.22
N THR A 241 23.94 -11.23 4.64
CA THR A 241 22.56 -11.12 4.16
C THR A 241 21.60 -11.61 5.23
N SER A 242 20.37 -11.13 5.15
CA SER A 242 19.26 -11.66 5.94
C SER A 242 18.21 -12.24 5.01
N SER A 243 17.68 -13.39 5.38
CA SER A 243 16.59 -14.02 4.65
C SER A 243 15.31 -13.18 4.65
N ALA A 244 14.52 -13.22 3.58
CA ALA A 244 13.31 -12.40 3.48
C ALA A 244 12.13 -12.92 4.32
N LEU A 245 11.91 -14.24 4.33
CA LEU A 245 10.72 -14.91 4.89
C LEU A 245 11.13 -16.01 5.89
N GLY A 246 12.06 -15.70 6.79
CA GLY A 246 12.66 -16.70 7.69
C GLY A 246 13.60 -17.66 6.96
N ARG A 247 13.72 -18.92 7.41
CA ARG A 247 14.76 -19.85 6.92
C ARG A 247 14.86 -19.93 5.39
N SER A 248 16.07 -19.69 4.86
CA SER A 248 16.31 -19.58 3.41
C SER A 248 16.99 -20.83 2.83
N SER A 249 16.36 -21.49 1.86
CA SER A 249 16.96 -22.62 1.12
C SER A 249 18.02 -22.20 0.10
N ILE A 250 18.16 -20.90 -0.16
CA ILE A 250 19.18 -20.35 -1.06
C ILE A 250 20.56 -20.43 -0.39
N TYR A 251 20.63 -19.96 0.86
CA TYR A 251 21.90 -19.81 1.58
C TYR A 251 22.24 -21.05 2.43
N ASN A 252 21.22 -21.73 2.95
CA ASN A 252 21.43 -22.93 3.75
C ASN A 252 22.10 -24.04 2.91
N ARG A 253 23.22 -24.57 3.42
CA ARG A 253 24.01 -25.62 2.77
C ARG A 253 24.51 -25.22 1.37
N LEU A 254 24.78 -23.94 1.15
CA LEU A 254 25.39 -23.47 -0.08
C LEU A 254 26.89 -23.81 -0.06
N VAL A 255 27.23 -24.93 -0.67
CA VAL A 255 28.59 -25.46 -0.77
C VAL A 255 29.12 -25.24 -2.19
N TYR A 256 30.32 -24.66 -2.28
CA TYR A 256 31.09 -24.52 -3.51
C TYR A 256 32.45 -25.17 -3.29
N GLN A 257 32.83 -26.11 -4.17
CA GLN A 257 34.10 -26.86 -4.09
C GLN A 257 34.44 -27.41 -2.68
N GLY A 258 33.45 -27.94 -1.97
CA GLY A 258 33.61 -28.51 -0.63
C GLY A 258 33.57 -27.50 0.53
N GLN A 259 33.60 -26.20 0.23
CA GLN A 259 33.53 -25.14 1.25
C GLN A 259 32.10 -24.61 1.41
N THR A 260 31.68 -24.41 2.66
CA THR A 260 30.42 -23.72 2.96
C THR A 260 30.60 -22.21 2.77
N MET A 261 29.87 -21.64 1.82
CA MET A 261 30.02 -20.25 1.41
C MET A 261 29.17 -19.28 2.24
N PHE A 262 28.01 -19.73 2.73
CA PHE A 262 27.12 -18.94 3.59
C PHE A 262 26.89 -19.65 4.91
N ARG A 263 27.28 -19.01 6.01
CA ARG A 263 27.23 -19.54 7.38
C ARG A 263 26.07 -18.89 8.13
N SER A 264 25.11 -19.68 8.58
CA SER A 264 24.01 -19.20 9.43
C SER A 264 24.55 -18.87 10.82
N VAL A 265 24.27 -17.66 11.32
CA VAL A 265 24.79 -17.16 12.62
C VAL A 265 23.69 -16.77 13.60
N GLY A 266 22.45 -17.14 13.30
CA GLY A 266 21.28 -16.87 14.13
C GLY A 266 20.22 -16.05 13.41
N PHE A 267 19.37 -15.38 14.18
CA PHE A 267 18.17 -14.72 13.68
C PHE A 267 18.06 -13.29 14.19
N THR A 268 17.46 -12.41 13.39
CA THR A 268 17.02 -11.09 13.86
C THR A 268 15.87 -11.22 14.86
N ARG A 269 15.64 -10.15 15.65
CA ARG A 269 14.51 -10.05 16.57
C ARG A 269 13.17 -9.70 15.89
N GLY A 270 13.22 -9.20 14.65
CA GLY A 270 12.02 -8.82 13.88
C GLY A 270 11.42 -7.49 14.32
N PHE A 271 12.17 -6.39 14.14
CA PHE A 271 11.69 -5.02 14.32
C PHE A 271 11.60 -4.31 12.97
N GLY A 272 10.52 -3.56 12.74
CA GLY A 272 10.15 -3.06 11.42
C GLY A 272 9.10 -1.96 11.49
N HIS A 273 8.89 -1.28 10.37
CA HIS A 273 7.79 -0.33 10.17
C HIS A 273 6.93 -0.67 8.96
N PHE A 274 7.09 -1.87 8.37
CA PHE A 274 6.25 -2.31 7.24
C PHE A 274 4.81 -2.60 7.66
N GLN A 275 4.55 -2.62 8.98
CA GLN A 275 3.20 -2.73 9.56
C GLN A 275 2.34 -1.49 9.29
N PHE A 276 2.95 -0.36 8.91
CA PHE A 276 2.27 0.91 8.70
C PHE A 276 2.13 1.19 7.20
N SER A 277 0.91 1.52 6.79
CA SER A 277 0.62 2.02 5.45
C SER A 277 1.27 3.38 5.20
N ASN A 278 1.46 3.75 3.93
CA ASN A 278 1.97 5.07 3.56
C ASN A 278 1.04 6.20 4.05
N ALA A 279 -0.28 5.97 3.99
CA ALA A 279 -1.30 6.91 4.45
C ALA A 279 -1.19 7.14 5.97
N LEU A 280 -1.21 6.05 6.77
CA LEU A 280 -1.07 6.15 8.22
C LEU A 280 0.28 6.75 8.62
N PHE A 281 1.35 6.43 7.90
CA PHE A 281 2.65 7.05 8.14
C PHE A 281 2.62 8.58 7.92
N ALA A 282 1.97 9.06 6.86
CA ALA A 282 1.84 10.49 6.59
C ALA A 282 1.06 11.19 7.72
N GLU A 283 -0.02 10.58 8.19
CA GLU A 283 -0.80 11.11 9.31
C GLU A 283 -0.03 11.08 10.64
N LEU A 284 0.73 10.01 10.93
CA LEU A 284 1.60 9.95 12.11
C LEU A 284 2.71 11.00 12.06
N ARG A 285 3.21 11.31 10.86
CA ARG A 285 4.18 12.39 10.66
C ARG A 285 3.56 13.74 10.97
N ASP A 286 2.38 14.01 10.43
CA ASP A 286 1.70 15.30 10.59
C ASP A 286 1.27 15.48 12.07
N PHE A 287 0.78 14.42 12.71
CA PHE A 287 0.50 14.39 14.15
C PHE A 287 1.75 14.65 15.00
N ALA A 288 2.88 14.01 14.67
CA ALA A 288 4.14 14.23 15.40
C ALA A 288 4.69 15.65 15.21
N LEU A 289 4.44 16.27 14.05
CA LEU A 289 4.83 17.64 13.72
C LEU A 289 4.03 18.69 14.50
N GLU A 290 2.72 18.49 14.64
CA GLU A 290 1.82 19.44 15.30
C GLU A 290 1.88 19.36 16.83
N GLY A 291 2.23 18.21 17.41
CA GLY A 291 2.14 17.98 18.85
C GLY A 291 3.36 18.36 19.70
N PHE A 292 4.55 18.57 19.10
CA PHE A 292 5.82 18.65 19.87
C PHE A 292 6.83 19.66 19.28
N GLU A 293 6.70 20.94 19.65
CA GLU A 293 7.56 22.03 19.13
C GLU A 293 9.06 21.87 19.49
N ASP A 294 9.40 21.35 20.67
CA ASP A 294 10.79 21.32 21.19
C ASP A 294 11.67 20.15 20.67
N GLN A 295 11.11 19.14 20.00
CA GLN A 295 11.88 17.97 19.49
C GLN A 295 12.06 17.94 17.97
N ASN A 296 11.58 18.97 17.27
CA ASN A 296 11.34 18.95 15.82
C ASN A 296 12.60 18.77 14.96
N THR A 297 13.73 19.40 15.28
CA THR A 297 14.86 19.51 14.34
C THR A 297 15.59 18.18 14.09
N LYS A 298 15.73 17.30 15.10
CA LYS A 298 16.50 16.04 14.98
C LYS A 298 15.64 14.85 14.59
N VAL A 299 14.37 14.83 15.02
CA VAL A 299 13.38 13.79 14.64
C VAL A 299 13.07 13.86 13.15
N MET A 300 12.87 15.09 12.63
CA MET A 300 12.49 15.37 11.24
C MET A 300 13.63 15.37 10.23
N SER A 301 14.89 15.42 10.67
CA SER A 301 16.01 15.51 9.74
C SER A 301 16.09 14.28 8.82
N THR A 302 15.70 14.46 7.56
CA THR A 302 15.93 13.51 6.46
C THR A 302 17.38 13.52 5.99
N LYS A 303 18.21 14.44 6.51
CA LYS A 303 19.62 14.56 6.14
C LYS A 303 20.40 13.33 6.58
N TYR A 304 21.17 12.79 5.64
CA TYR A 304 22.12 11.70 5.85
C TYR A 304 23.02 12.00 7.06
N GLY A 305 23.24 10.99 7.93
CA GLY A 305 24.04 11.13 9.16
C GLY A 305 23.27 11.53 10.43
N SER A 306 21.97 11.79 10.36
CA SER A 306 21.20 12.28 11.54
C SER A 306 20.75 11.22 12.55
N GLY A 307 21.10 9.94 12.35
CA GLY A 307 20.70 8.81 13.21
C GLY A 307 19.85 7.75 12.49
N PRO A 308 19.24 6.81 13.23
CA PRO A 308 18.47 5.69 12.66
C PRO A 308 17.36 6.16 11.72
N ASN A 309 16.96 5.29 10.79
CA ASN A 309 15.91 5.49 9.77
C ASN A 309 14.84 6.50 10.22
N TRP A 310 14.75 7.65 9.53
CA TRP A 310 13.89 8.76 9.91
C TRP A 310 12.42 8.36 10.10
N ARG A 311 11.91 7.42 9.28
CA ARG A 311 10.54 6.90 9.43
C ARG A 311 10.34 6.25 10.79
N PHE A 312 11.32 5.45 11.25
CA PHE A 312 11.27 4.84 12.57
C PHE A 312 11.27 5.88 13.69
N ARG A 313 12.02 6.98 13.54
CA ARG A 313 12.01 8.05 14.55
C ARG A 313 10.65 8.73 14.63
N VAL A 314 10.08 9.09 13.48
CA VAL A 314 8.73 9.67 13.38
C VAL A 314 7.69 8.76 14.02
N ILE A 315 7.69 7.48 13.64
CA ILE A 315 6.75 6.50 14.19
C ILE A 315 6.93 6.36 15.70
N ARG A 316 8.17 6.20 16.21
CA ARG A 316 8.41 6.10 17.66
C ARG A 316 7.91 7.33 18.42
N THR A 317 8.16 8.52 17.90
CA THR A 317 7.66 9.77 18.49
C THR A 317 6.14 9.77 18.53
N ALA A 318 5.48 9.43 17.42
CA ALA A 318 4.03 9.36 17.34
C ALA A 318 3.43 8.28 18.26
N LEU A 319 4.00 7.06 18.30
CA LEU A 319 3.55 5.99 19.18
C LEU A 319 3.63 6.38 20.66
N LYS A 320 4.74 7.01 21.06
CA LYS A 320 4.90 7.51 22.42
C LYS A 320 3.82 8.53 22.78
N ALA A 321 3.51 9.44 21.87
CA ALA A 321 2.45 10.44 22.03
C ALA A 321 1.05 9.81 22.09
N LEU A 322 0.80 8.76 21.32
CA LEU A 322 -0.45 7.98 21.34
C LEU A 322 -0.53 6.98 22.50
N GLN A 323 0.47 6.94 23.39
CA GLN A 323 0.57 5.99 24.50
C GLN A 323 0.50 4.53 24.02
N ILE A 324 1.14 4.25 22.88
CA ILE A 324 1.30 2.91 22.33
C ILE A 324 2.71 2.42 22.66
N PRO A 325 2.88 1.24 23.28
CA PRO A 325 4.19 0.75 23.66
C PRO A 325 5.10 0.51 22.44
N GLU A 326 6.40 0.81 22.57
CA GLU A 326 7.37 0.71 21.46
C GLU A 326 7.57 -0.74 20.98
N GLU A 327 7.42 -1.71 21.88
CA GLU A 327 7.40 -3.15 21.56
C GLU A 327 6.34 -3.53 20.50
N SER A 328 5.38 -2.66 20.22
CA SER A 328 4.43 -2.84 19.12
C SER A 328 5.10 -2.91 17.73
N LEU A 329 6.27 -2.29 17.57
CA LEU A 329 7.09 -2.35 16.35
C LEU A 329 7.82 -3.70 16.15
N GLN A 330 7.76 -4.56 17.17
CA GLN A 330 8.26 -5.92 17.07
C GLN A 330 7.22 -6.78 16.35
N HIS A 331 7.44 -6.98 15.05
CA HIS A 331 6.58 -7.80 14.21
C HIS A 331 6.94 -9.28 14.28
N ASN A 332 8.00 -9.70 14.99
CA ASN A 332 8.40 -11.11 15.18
C ASN A 332 8.71 -11.90 13.89
N ILE A 333 8.94 -11.23 12.75
CA ILE A 333 9.51 -11.91 11.57
C ILE A 333 11.01 -12.06 11.81
N ARG A 334 11.41 -13.24 12.27
CA ARG A 334 12.80 -13.60 12.56
C ARG A 334 13.50 -13.97 11.27
N ARG A 335 14.37 -13.09 10.78
CA ARG A 335 15.16 -13.32 9.57
C ARG A 335 16.46 -14.00 9.94
N GLU A 336 16.71 -15.16 9.37
CA GLU A 336 17.99 -15.86 9.49
C GLU A 336 19.10 -15.00 8.88
N VAL A 337 20.21 -14.84 9.61
CA VAL A 337 21.36 -14.02 9.25
C VAL A 337 22.49 -14.92 8.78
N PHE A 338 23.11 -14.55 7.66
CA PHE A 338 24.21 -15.28 7.07
C PHE A 338 25.46 -14.42 6.94
N LEU A 339 26.61 -15.04 7.21
CA LEU A 339 27.94 -14.51 6.92
C LEU A 339 28.52 -15.27 5.74
N ALA A 340 29.00 -14.54 4.75
CA ALA A 340 29.64 -15.07 3.55
C ALA A 340 31.01 -14.41 3.36
N PRO A 341 32.06 -15.00 3.96
CA PRO A 341 33.42 -14.51 3.81
C PRO A 341 33.86 -14.54 2.36
N THR A 342 34.65 -13.54 1.98
CA THR A 342 35.25 -13.47 0.64
C THR A 342 36.73 -13.80 0.65
N ALA A 343 37.36 -13.92 1.81
CA ALA A 343 38.78 -14.17 1.98
C ALA A 343 39.04 -15.13 3.15
N SER A 344 40.24 -15.73 3.18
CA SER A 344 40.75 -16.41 4.36
C SER A 344 40.94 -15.40 5.51
N ARG A 345 40.98 -15.88 6.76
CA ARG A 345 41.23 -15.04 7.96
C ARG A 345 40.35 -13.80 8.09
N TRP A 346 39.16 -13.83 7.47
CA TRP A 346 38.24 -12.69 7.42
C TRP A 346 37.83 -12.20 8.81
N ASP A 347 37.69 -13.09 9.78
CA ASP A 347 37.26 -12.77 11.13
C ASP A 347 38.40 -12.14 11.93
N GLU A 348 39.64 -12.62 11.78
CA GLU A 348 40.85 -12.00 12.33
C GLU A 348 41.03 -10.57 11.78
N TYR A 349 40.84 -10.38 10.47
CA TYR A 349 40.89 -9.05 9.84
C TYR A 349 39.82 -8.12 10.42
N LEU A 350 38.59 -8.60 10.61
CA LEU A 350 37.50 -7.78 11.16
C LEU A 350 37.69 -7.48 12.66
N ARG A 351 38.39 -8.34 13.40
CA ARG A 351 38.84 -8.05 14.77
C ARG A 351 40.09 -7.17 14.82
N GLY A 352 40.71 -6.87 13.67
CA GLY A 352 41.95 -6.08 13.62
C GLY A 352 43.18 -6.83 14.12
N GLU A 353 43.14 -8.16 14.12
CA GLU A 353 44.26 -9.04 14.46
C GLU A 353 45.25 -9.16 13.29
N THR A 354 44.79 -8.90 12.07
CA THR A 354 45.60 -8.85 10.85
C THR A 354 45.05 -7.79 9.88
N ASP A 355 45.91 -7.32 8.96
CA ASP A 355 45.54 -6.51 7.80
C ASP A 355 45.69 -7.28 6.48
N ASP A 356 46.05 -8.57 6.54
CA ASP A 356 46.23 -9.41 5.36
C ASP A 356 44.91 -9.63 4.62
N TYR A 357 44.94 -9.47 3.29
CA TYR A 357 43.82 -9.77 2.42
C TYR A 357 44.16 -10.90 1.44
N GLU A 358 43.60 -12.08 1.71
CA GLU A 358 43.78 -13.28 0.90
C GLU A 358 42.42 -13.75 0.34
N PRO A 359 41.95 -13.14 -0.77
CA PRO A 359 40.66 -13.47 -1.35
C PRO A 359 40.62 -14.91 -1.85
N PHE A 360 39.47 -15.58 -1.67
CA PHE A 360 39.21 -16.86 -2.34
C PHE A 360 39.18 -16.65 -3.84
N ASP A 361 39.82 -17.50 -4.65
CA ASP A 361 39.69 -17.41 -6.11
C ASP A 361 38.34 -17.98 -6.57
N LEU A 362 37.43 -17.10 -6.98
CA LEU A 362 36.04 -17.41 -7.31
C LEU A 362 35.62 -16.71 -8.61
N PRO A 363 36.14 -17.12 -9.79
CA PRO A 363 35.75 -16.54 -11.06
C PRO A 363 34.24 -16.73 -11.32
N ALA A 364 33.55 -15.69 -11.80
CA ALA A 364 32.11 -15.77 -12.08
C ALA A 364 31.78 -16.84 -13.13
N ALA A 365 32.68 -17.05 -14.10
CA ALA A 365 32.55 -18.08 -15.13
C ALA A 365 32.54 -19.50 -14.52
N ASP A 366 33.42 -19.77 -13.57
CA ASP A 366 33.52 -21.07 -12.89
C ASP A 366 32.30 -21.31 -11.99
N ILE A 367 31.86 -20.26 -11.29
CA ILE A 367 30.60 -20.29 -10.52
C ILE A 367 29.41 -20.61 -11.43
N GLY A 368 29.34 -19.99 -12.61
CA GLY A 368 28.29 -20.21 -13.60
C GLY A 368 28.25 -21.65 -14.08
N THR A 369 29.42 -22.18 -14.48
CA THR A 369 29.60 -23.58 -14.91
C THR A 369 29.22 -24.56 -13.81
N PHE A 370 29.75 -24.36 -12.60
CA PHE A 370 29.44 -25.20 -11.43
C PHE A 370 27.95 -25.22 -11.14
N TRP A 371 27.28 -24.06 -11.11
CA TRP A 371 25.84 -24.00 -10.84
C TRP A 371 25.05 -24.71 -11.94
N ARG A 372 25.41 -24.51 -13.21
CA ARG A 372 24.72 -25.10 -14.36
C ARG A 372 24.74 -26.62 -14.27
N GLU A 373 25.92 -27.20 -14.11
CA GLU A 373 26.15 -28.64 -14.06
C GLU A 373 25.57 -29.27 -12.80
N ARG A 374 25.78 -28.64 -11.64
CA ARG A 374 25.37 -29.18 -10.35
C ARG A 374 23.86 -29.08 -10.12
N TRP A 375 23.22 -28.01 -10.58
CA TRP A 375 21.84 -27.70 -10.23
C TRP A 375 20.94 -27.48 -11.43
N ALA A 376 21.30 -26.63 -12.39
CA ALA A 376 20.37 -26.18 -13.42
C ALA A 376 19.91 -27.32 -14.34
N VAL A 377 20.86 -28.08 -14.92
CA VAL A 377 20.57 -29.17 -15.87
C VAL A 377 19.72 -30.26 -15.22
N GLY A 378 20.20 -30.84 -14.13
CA GLY A 378 19.45 -31.88 -13.43
C GLY A 378 18.15 -31.37 -12.79
N ARG A 379 17.99 -30.06 -12.56
CA ARG A 379 16.70 -29.49 -12.13
C ARG A 379 15.73 -29.40 -13.28
N ALA A 380 16.15 -28.93 -14.45
CA ALA A 380 15.34 -28.84 -15.65
C ALA A 380 14.79 -30.22 -16.07
N GLU A 381 15.61 -31.27 -16.00
CA GLU A 381 15.18 -32.64 -16.31
C GLU A 381 14.10 -33.15 -15.35
N ARG A 382 14.24 -32.87 -14.04
CA ARG A 382 13.27 -33.32 -13.02
C ARG A 382 12.02 -32.45 -12.93
N ARG A 383 12.10 -31.21 -13.42
CA ARG A 383 11.07 -30.17 -13.33
C ARG A 383 11.09 -29.35 -14.62
N PRO A 384 10.50 -29.86 -15.70
CA PRO A 384 10.50 -29.21 -17.01
C PRO A 384 9.54 -28.01 -17.11
N GLU A 385 8.73 -27.74 -16.09
CA GLU A 385 7.68 -26.71 -16.10
C GLU A 385 8.21 -25.28 -16.30
N PHE A 386 9.52 -25.07 -16.09
CA PHE A 386 10.15 -23.78 -16.42
C PHE A 386 10.00 -23.43 -17.90
N ALA A 387 9.90 -24.43 -18.79
CA ALA A 387 9.76 -24.27 -20.23
C ALA A 387 8.40 -23.66 -20.64
N ASP A 388 7.39 -23.80 -19.79
CA ASP A 388 6.04 -23.27 -20.03
C ASP A 388 5.89 -21.80 -19.62
N TRP A 389 6.89 -21.24 -18.92
CA TRP A 389 6.84 -19.87 -18.44
C TRP A 389 6.83 -18.86 -19.59
N SER A 390 5.89 -17.91 -19.55
CA SER A 390 5.90 -16.76 -20.45
C SER A 390 6.54 -15.57 -19.76
N HIS A 391 7.41 -14.83 -20.45
CA HIS A 391 7.92 -13.58 -19.91
C HIS A 391 6.79 -12.58 -19.57
N LEU A 392 5.64 -12.68 -20.24
CA LEU A 392 4.43 -11.91 -19.97
C LEU A 392 3.80 -12.20 -18.59
N ASP A 393 4.09 -13.35 -17.97
CA ASP A 393 3.66 -13.65 -16.60
C ASP A 393 4.36 -12.74 -15.55
N ASN A 394 5.42 -12.03 -15.94
CA ASN A 394 6.03 -10.97 -15.12
C ASN A 394 5.32 -9.61 -15.25
N ARG A 395 4.18 -9.52 -15.95
CA ARG A 395 3.44 -8.27 -16.15
C ARG A 395 2.81 -7.77 -14.85
N LEU A 396 3.23 -6.58 -14.41
CA LEU A 396 2.78 -5.94 -13.18
C LEU A 396 1.60 -5.00 -13.40
N THR A 397 1.44 -4.41 -14.60
CA THR A 397 0.25 -3.60 -14.91
C THR A 397 -1.05 -4.41 -14.84
N ALA A 398 -0.98 -5.72 -15.11
CA ALA A 398 -2.11 -6.63 -14.89
C ALA A 398 -2.51 -6.72 -13.42
N GLU A 399 -1.57 -6.57 -12.49
CA GLU A 399 -1.86 -6.52 -11.05
C GLU A 399 -2.48 -5.20 -10.61
N LEU A 400 -2.21 -4.11 -11.32
CA LEU A 400 -2.90 -2.83 -11.14
C LEU A 400 -4.34 -2.87 -11.66
N ALA A 401 -4.60 -3.66 -12.70
CA ALA A 401 -5.91 -3.83 -13.33
C ALA A 401 -6.79 -4.92 -12.68
N ARG A 402 -6.22 -5.79 -11.84
CA ARG A 402 -6.97 -6.82 -11.11
C ARG A 402 -7.74 -6.16 -9.94
N PRO A 403 -9.04 -6.44 -9.76
CA PRO A 403 -9.73 -6.11 -8.52
C PRO A 403 -8.94 -6.72 -7.36
N LEU A 404 -8.60 -5.91 -6.38
CA LEU A 404 -7.81 -6.33 -5.23
C LEU A 404 -8.53 -7.44 -4.44
N VAL A 405 -8.27 -8.70 -4.78
CA VAL A 405 -8.42 -9.83 -3.86
C VAL A 405 -7.08 -9.99 -3.15
N SER A 406 -6.77 -9.01 -2.31
CA SER A 406 -5.67 -9.07 -1.35
C SER A 406 -6.27 -9.51 -0.02
N SER A 407 -6.13 -10.80 0.28
CA SER A 407 -6.30 -11.27 1.64
C SER A 407 -5.32 -10.44 2.49
N GLY A 408 -5.86 -9.64 3.41
CA GLY A 408 -5.30 -9.04 4.64
C GLY A 408 -4.20 -7.98 4.56
N HIS A 409 -4.41 -6.96 3.75
CA HIS A 409 -4.07 -5.60 4.17
C HIS A 409 -5.33 -4.76 4.09
N THR A 410 -6.11 -4.75 5.17
CA THR A 410 -7.15 -3.75 5.36
C THR A 410 -6.51 -2.53 5.99
N LEU A 411 -6.26 -1.51 5.16
CA LEU A 411 -6.42 -0.13 5.58
C LEU A 411 -7.85 0.02 6.17
N PRO A 412 -8.08 0.76 7.26
CA PRO A 412 -9.41 1.26 7.53
C PRO A 412 -9.65 2.43 6.55
N ALA A 413 -10.02 2.06 5.33
CA ALA A 413 -10.98 2.83 4.55
C ALA A 413 -12.01 1.79 4.10
N ARG A 414 -12.82 1.31 5.04
CA ARG A 414 -13.80 0.25 4.78
C ARG A 414 -15.01 0.72 3.98
N HIS A 415 -15.01 1.96 3.52
CA HIS A 415 -16.12 2.54 2.78
C HIS A 415 -15.65 2.80 1.35
N GLY A 416 -16.45 2.41 0.36
CA GLY A 416 -16.30 2.96 -0.97
C GLY A 416 -16.47 4.46 -0.83
N ARG A 417 -15.37 5.23 -0.93
CA ARG A 417 -15.45 6.68 -0.81
C ARG A 417 -15.79 7.23 -2.18
N VAL A 418 -16.95 7.85 -2.30
CA VAL A 418 -17.33 8.60 -3.49
C VAL A 418 -16.91 10.05 -3.27
N SER A 419 -15.93 10.50 -4.04
CA SER A 419 -15.47 11.89 -4.02
C SER A 419 -16.26 12.71 -5.03
N MET A 420 -16.72 13.90 -4.64
CA MET A 420 -17.48 14.84 -5.47
C MET A 420 -16.91 16.26 -5.33
N GLY A 421 -15.58 16.39 -5.40
CA GLY A 421 -14.89 17.67 -5.22
C GLY A 421 -14.82 18.06 -3.74
N PRO A 422 -15.45 19.16 -3.30
CA PRO A 422 -15.46 19.58 -1.90
C PRO A 422 -16.26 18.63 -0.99
N TYR A 423 -17.08 17.74 -1.57
CA TYR A 423 -17.89 16.76 -0.85
C TYR A 423 -17.37 15.33 -1.03
N SER A 424 -17.69 14.47 -0.07
CA SER A 424 -17.43 13.03 -0.17
C SER A 424 -18.46 12.20 0.59
N ILE A 425 -18.71 10.99 0.11
CA ILE A 425 -19.58 10.01 0.78
C ILE A 425 -18.74 8.81 1.20
N ALA A 426 -18.80 8.44 2.47
CA ALA A 426 -18.39 7.11 2.93
C ALA A 426 -19.61 6.17 2.82
N VAL A 427 -19.54 5.20 1.89
CA VAL A 427 -20.61 4.22 1.66
C VAL A 427 -20.48 3.02 2.61
N GLY A 428 -21.56 2.67 3.32
CA GLY A 428 -21.62 1.48 4.17
C GLY A 428 -20.74 1.61 5.42
N VAL A 429 -20.96 2.65 6.22
CA VAL A 429 -20.19 2.95 7.44
C VAL A 429 -20.43 1.97 8.58
N SER A 430 -21.67 1.56 8.75
CA SER A 430 -22.10 0.52 9.66
C SER A 430 -23.44 -0.05 9.22
N LYS A 431 -23.85 -1.15 9.85
CA LYS A 431 -25.22 -1.68 9.73
C LYS A 431 -25.81 -1.95 11.11
N GLU A 432 -27.11 -1.78 11.24
CA GLU A 432 -27.83 -1.98 12.49
C GLU A 432 -29.24 -2.50 12.25
N ARG A 433 -29.74 -3.32 13.18
CA ARG A 433 -31.17 -3.63 13.24
C ARG A 433 -31.91 -2.47 13.89
N ILE A 434 -32.91 -1.95 13.18
CA ILE A 434 -33.68 -0.81 13.62
C ILE A 434 -35.14 -1.18 13.82
N ARG A 435 -35.84 -0.41 14.65
CA ARG A 435 -37.30 -0.41 14.76
C ARG A 435 -37.79 0.98 14.41
N GLY A 436 -38.93 1.09 13.73
CA GLY A 436 -39.48 2.40 13.40
C GLY A 436 -40.70 2.30 12.50
N ARG A 437 -41.02 3.41 11.85
CA ARG A 437 -42.13 3.47 10.89
C ARG A 437 -41.63 3.53 9.44
N THR A 438 -42.18 2.64 8.62
CA THR A 438 -41.94 2.59 7.17
C THR A 438 -42.47 3.84 6.46
N ALA A 439 -42.23 3.98 5.15
CA ALA A 439 -42.70 5.14 4.39
C ALA A 439 -44.24 5.24 4.39
N ASN A 440 -44.91 4.09 4.49
CA ASN A 440 -46.37 4.00 4.59
C ASN A 440 -46.90 4.16 6.03
N GLY A 441 -46.03 4.45 7.01
CA GLY A 441 -46.41 4.75 8.39
C GLY A 441 -46.65 3.53 9.28
N VAL A 442 -46.36 2.32 8.77
CA VAL A 442 -46.49 1.04 9.49
C VAL A 442 -45.30 0.85 10.42
N ALA A 443 -45.53 0.44 11.67
CA ALA A 443 -44.45 0.09 12.58
C ALA A 443 -43.85 -1.27 12.18
N ASP A 444 -42.53 -1.33 12.02
CA ASP A 444 -41.82 -2.53 11.59
C ASP A 444 -40.38 -2.55 12.14
N GLU A 445 -39.74 -3.71 12.03
CA GLU A 445 -38.30 -3.87 12.21
C GLU A 445 -37.60 -3.97 10.85
N GLY A 446 -36.36 -3.49 10.78
CA GLY A 446 -35.60 -3.51 9.55
C GLY A 446 -34.09 -3.54 9.79
N GLU A 447 -33.34 -3.61 8.70
CA GLU A 447 -31.89 -3.43 8.69
C GLU A 447 -31.56 -2.08 8.04
N ALA A 448 -30.77 -1.26 8.72
CA ALA A 448 -30.28 0.01 8.23
C ALA A 448 -28.78 -0.08 7.95
N ILE A 449 -28.38 0.26 6.74
CA ILE A 449 -26.99 0.42 6.32
C ILE A 449 -26.70 1.91 6.26
N PHE A 450 -25.76 2.36 7.07
CA PHE A 450 -25.43 3.77 7.22
C PHE A 450 -24.41 4.23 6.19
N HIS A 451 -24.49 5.50 5.82
CA HIS A 451 -23.55 6.22 4.97
C HIS A 451 -23.25 7.59 5.61
N LYS A 452 -22.08 8.16 5.33
CA LYS A 452 -21.71 9.49 5.84
C LYS A 452 -21.40 10.44 4.67
N LEU A 453 -22.07 11.59 4.62
CA LEU A 453 -21.79 12.68 3.69
C LEU A 453 -21.02 13.79 4.43
N GLU A 454 -19.86 14.17 3.91
CA GLU A 454 -18.99 15.19 4.49
C GLU A 454 -18.50 16.18 3.43
N GLY A 455 -18.31 17.44 3.80
CA GLY A 455 -17.63 18.43 2.95
C GLY A 455 -18.26 19.82 2.97
N ASP A 456 -17.44 20.85 2.80
CA ASP A 456 -17.88 22.26 2.81
C ASP A 456 -18.75 22.62 4.04
N GLY A 457 -18.32 22.18 5.23
CA GLY A 457 -19.04 22.38 6.49
C GLY A 457 -20.26 21.48 6.68
N LEU A 458 -20.55 20.58 5.75
CA LEU A 458 -21.59 19.56 5.87
C LEU A 458 -21.04 18.29 6.53
N GLU A 459 -21.81 17.72 7.45
CA GLU A 459 -21.58 16.41 8.07
C GLU A 459 -22.94 15.74 8.36
N LEU A 460 -23.39 14.82 7.50
CA LEU A 460 -24.67 14.13 7.65
C LEU A 460 -24.46 12.61 7.66
N THR A 461 -25.19 11.90 8.53
CA THR A 461 -25.43 10.46 8.39
C THR A 461 -26.79 10.23 7.74
N PHE A 462 -26.86 9.27 6.83
CA PHE A 462 -28.07 8.82 6.18
C PHE A 462 -28.00 7.30 5.98
N ALA A 463 -29.13 6.64 5.74
CA ALA A 463 -29.20 5.18 5.70
C ALA A 463 -30.02 4.64 4.52
N ASP A 464 -29.55 3.53 3.96
CA ASP A 464 -30.31 2.57 3.16
C ASP A 464 -31.02 1.60 4.12
N VAL A 465 -32.35 1.61 4.13
CA VAL A 465 -33.17 0.88 5.11
C VAL A 465 -34.03 -0.15 4.41
N ARG A 466 -33.91 -1.41 4.84
CA ARG A 466 -34.67 -2.56 4.35
C ARG A 466 -35.57 -3.09 5.47
N TRP A 467 -36.87 -2.90 5.32
CA TRP A 467 -37.88 -3.31 6.30
C TRP A 467 -38.28 -4.77 6.12
N SER A 468 -38.71 -5.42 7.20
CA SER A 468 -39.12 -6.82 7.17
C SER A 468 -40.39 -7.04 6.32
N ASN A 469 -41.22 -6.02 6.20
CA ASN A 469 -42.41 -6.00 5.33
C ASN A 469 -42.09 -5.84 3.83
N GLY A 470 -40.81 -5.72 3.46
CA GLY A 470 -40.34 -5.60 2.08
C GLY A 470 -40.22 -4.18 1.55
N GLU A 471 -40.53 -3.15 2.35
CA GLU A 471 -40.23 -1.77 1.98
C GLU A 471 -38.72 -1.48 2.02
N HIS A 472 -38.22 -0.69 1.06
CA HIS A 472 -36.81 -0.30 0.96
C HIS A 472 -36.72 1.21 0.68
N GLU A 473 -35.92 1.94 1.45
CA GLU A 473 -35.82 3.40 1.37
C GLU A 473 -34.43 3.97 1.69
N MET A 474 -34.09 5.13 1.12
CA MET A 474 -33.01 5.98 1.62
C MET A 474 -33.57 7.10 2.50
N ARG A 475 -32.98 7.34 3.66
CA ARG A 475 -33.41 8.41 4.60
C ARG A 475 -32.27 9.09 5.34
N GLY A 476 -32.40 10.38 5.63
CA GLY A 476 -31.48 11.08 6.54
C GLY A 476 -31.61 10.57 7.97
N TRP A 477 -30.50 10.53 8.71
CA TRP A 477 -30.44 9.93 10.04
C TRP A 477 -29.94 10.87 11.14
N ASP A 478 -28.82 11.54 10.89
CA ASP A 478 -28.23 12.48 11.84
C ASP A 478 -27.59 13.64 11.07
N ARG A 479 -27.72 14.86 11.60
CA ARG A 479 -27.10 16.05 11.04
C ARG A 479 -25.77 16.43 11.69
N HIS A 480 -25.37 15.75 12.76
CA HIS A 480 -24.14 16.02 13.51
C HIS A 480 -23.93 17.51 13.80
N SER A 481 -22.78 18.03 13.37
CA SER A 481 -22.39 19.43 13.50
C SER A 481 -22.97 20.36 12.42
N SER A 482 -23.70 19.82 11.43
CA SER A 482 -24.37 20.61 10.39
C SER A 482 -25.46 21.50 11.00
N GLY A 483 -25.76 22.61 10.32
CA GLY A 483 -26.74 23.61 10.76
C GLY A 483 -28.13 23.04 11.08
N ALA A 484 -28.88 23.72 11.94
CA ALA A 484 -30.18 23.26 12.42
C ALA A 484 -31.22 23.11 11.29
N GLU A 485 -31.05 23.83 10.18
CA GLU A 485 -31.85 23.71 8.97
C GLU A 485 -31.84 22.29 8.37
N TYR A 486 -30.78 21.50 8.59
CA TYR A 486 -30.67 20.12 8.10
C TYR A 486 -31.58 19.14 8.84
N GLU A 487 -32.20 19.51 9.96
CA GLU A 487 -33.28 18.73 10.59
C GLU A 487 -34.45 18.50 9.63
N ALA A 488 -34.63 19.37 8.63
CA ALA A 488 -35.62 19.18 7.58
C ALA A 488 -35.40 17.90 6.74
N LEU A 489 -34.18 17.33 6.75
CA LEU A 489 -33.81 16.11 6.01
C LEU A 489 -33.84 14.85 6.89
N ILE A 490 -33.79 14.98 8.22
CA ILE A 490 -33.66 13.84 9.14
C ILE A 490 -35.00 13.13 9.30
N GLY A 491 -35.05 11.83 8.97
CA GLY A 491 -36.27 11.02 8.94
C GLY A 491 -37.32 11.45 7.89
N ARG A 492 -37.03 12.50 7.11
CA ARG A 492 -37.94 13.17 6.15
C ARG A 492 -37.39 13.06 4.72
N LEU A 493 -38.22 13.45 3.74
CA LEU A 493 -37.86 13.52 2.30
C LEU A 493 -37.20 12.24 1.75
N ARG A 494 -37.74 11.08 2.16
CA ARG A 494 -37.21 9.74 1.85
C ARG A 494 -37.21 9.46 0.34
N ILE A 495 -36.33 8.56 -0.09
CA ILE A 495 -36.32 8.03 -1.47
C ILE A 495 -36.74 6.57 -1.39
N GLY A 496 -37.92 6.23 -1.91
CA GLY A 496 -38.35 4.84 -2.02
C GLY A 496 -37.56 4.10 -3.10
N ILE A 497 -37.12 2.89 -2.77
CA ILE A 497 -36.46 1.96 -3.68
C ILE A 497 -37.40 0.77 -3.89
N HIS A 498 -37.60 0.40 -5.16
CA HIS A 498 -38.53 -0.65 -5.54
C HIS A 498 -37.87 -1.64 -6.51
N PRO A 499 -38.31 -2.91 -6.58
CA PRO A 499 -37.87 -3.81 -7.63
C PRO A 499 -38.17 -3.25 -9.02
N ALA A 500 -37.19 -3.30 -9.93
CA ALA A 500 -37.40 -2.94 -11.32
C ALA A 500 -37.99 -4.15 -12.08
N GLU A 501 -39.32 -4.22 -12.22
CA GLU A 501 -40.01 -5.39 -12.81
C GLU A 501 -39.43 -5.83 -14.18
N ARG A 502 -38.99 -4.87 -14.99
CA ARG A 502 -38.39 -5.12 -16.31
C ARG A 502 -36.97 -5.69 -16.23
N TYR A 503 -36.22 -5.38 -15.18
CA TYR A 503 -34.81 -5.73 -15.01
C TYR A 503 -34.64 -6.63 -13.80
N ARG A 504 -34.67 -7.95 -14.03
CA ARG A 504 -34.55 -8.94 -12.96
C ARG A 504 -33.26 -8.74 -12.18
N GLY A 505 -33.37 -8.66 -10.86
CA GLY A 505 -32.21 -8.45 -9.97
C GLY A 505 -31.79 -6.99 -9.82
N MET A 506 -32.53 -6.05 -10.42
CA MET A 506 -32.28 -4.61 -10.30
C MET A 506 -33.39 -3.89 -9.53
N SER A 507 -33.02 -2.77 -8.94
CA SER A 507 -33.84 -1.84 -8.18
C SER A 507 -34.04 -0.56 -8.97
N VAL A 508 -35.09 0.18 -8.64
CA VAL A 508 -35.41 1.49 -9.21
C VAL A 508 -35.73 2.50 -8.13
N ALA A 509 -35.20 3.71 -8.26
CA ALA A 509 -35.50 4.86 -7.42
C ALA A 509 -35.90 6.06 -8.28
N GLU A 510 -36.91 6.82 -7.84
CA GLU A 510 -37.27 8.09 -8.50
C GLU A 510 -36.29 9.19 -8.12
N ILE A 511 -35.72 9.86 -9.11
CA ILE A 511 -34.86 11.03 -8.90
C ILE A 511 -35.77 12.26 -8.80
N ARG A 512 -35.81 12.86 -7.61
CA ARG A 512 -36.54 14.10 -7.31
C ARG A 512 -35.60 15.06 -6.60
N LEU A 513 -35.70 16.36 -6.89
CA LEU A 513 -34.81 17.37 -6.31
C LEU A 513 -35.48 18.03 -5.10
N VAL A 514 -34.75 18.16 -3.99
CA VAL A 514 -35.22 18.98 -2.86
C VAL A 514 -35.26 20.45 -3.27
N ARG A 515 -36.33 21.15 -2.89
CA ARG A 515 -36.41 22.60 -2.98
C ARG A 515 -36.95 23.19 -1.69
N VAL A 516 -36.47 24.38 -1.36
CA VAL A 516 -36.94 25.18 -0.23
C VAL A 516 -37.76 26.34 -0.79
N PRO A 517 -39.10 26.29 -0.71
CA PRO A 517 -39.94 27.39 -1.19
C PRO A 517 -39.67 28.68 -0.42
N GLU A 518 -39.83 29.84 -1.08
CA GLU A 518 -39.65 31.16 -0.44
C GLU A 518 -40.70 31.46 0.65
N ALA A 519 -41.84 30.75 0.64
CA ALA A 519 -42.83 30.78 1.70
C ALA A 519 -42.52 29.67 2.71
N ASP A 520 -42.80 29.90 3.99
CA ASP A 520 -42.55 29.10 5.22
C ASP A 520 -43.10 27.65 5.24
N GLN A 521 -43.13 26.98 4.09
CA GLN A 521 -43.77 25.70 3.78
C GLN A 521 -42.83 24.49 3.93
N GLY A 522 -41.62 24.72 4.45
CA GLY A 522 -40.60 23.69 4.67
C GLY A 522 -40.04 23.08 3.38
N ALA A 523 -38.95 22.30 3.52
CA ALA A 523 -38.31 21.63 2.39
C ALA A 523 -39.22 20.55 1.79
N GLN A 524 -39.33 20.50 0.47
CA GLN A 524 -40.15 19.51 -0.26
C GLN A 524 -39.39 18.96 -1.48
N VAL A 525 -39.85 17.84 -2.02
CA VAL A 525 -39.22 17.18 -3.18
C VAL A 525 -40.08 17.34 -4.43
N TYR A 526 -39.46 17.80 -5.51
CA TYR A 526 -40.13 18.11 -6.76
C TYR A 526 -39.62 17.22 -7.91
N LYS A 527 -40.47 17.05 -8.91
CA LYS A 527 -40.08 16.41 -10.17
C LYS A 527 -38.97 17.23 -10.84
N THR A 528 -38.00 16.53 -11.43
CA THR A 528 -36.85 17.14 -12.08
C THR A 528 -36.54 16.50 -13.45
N THR A 529 -35.56 17.05 -14.16
CA THR A 529 -35.08 16.59 -15.48
C THR A 529 -33.55 16.53 -15.52
N ASN A 530 -32.97 15.78 -16.46
CA ASN A 530 -31.52 15.74 -16.64
C ASN A 530 -30.90 17.13 -16.87
N LEU A 531 -31.60 18.00 -17.62
CA LEU A 531 -31.14 19.36 -17.87
C LEU A 531 -31.09 20.17 -16.57
N GLU A 532 -32.15 20.12 -15.77
CA GLU A 532 -32.21 20.83 -14.49
C GLU A 532 -31.13 20.35 -13.52
N LEU A 533 -30.93 19.04 -13.38
CA LEU A 533 -29.86 18.49 -12.55
C LEU A 533 -28.47 18.95 -13.03
N THR A 534 -28.26 19.01 -14.34
CA THR A 534 -27.00 19.51 -14.91
C THR A 534 -26.81 21.00 -14.62
N THR A 535 -27.88 21.79 -14.67
CA THR A 535 -27.84 23.21 -14.29
C THR A 535 -27.51 23.39 -12.80
N VAL A 536 -28.06 22.54 -11.93
CA VAL A 536 -27.85 22.63 -10.47
C VAL A 536 -26.46 22.18 -10.06
N PHE A 537 -25.92 21.10 -10.64
CA PHE A 537 -24.65 20.51 -10.18
C PHE A 537 -23.45 20.83 -11.09
N GLY A 538 -23.67 21.38 -12.28
CA GLY A 538 -22.60 21.67 -13.24
C GLY A 538 -22.08 20.43 -14.00
N PHE A 539 -22.73 19.27 -13.88
CA PHE A 539 -22.40 18.05 -14.63
C PHE A 539 -23.61 17.15 -14.87
N SER A 540 -23.51 16.25 -15.85
CA SER A 540 -24.55 15.26 -16.15
C SER A 540 -24.63 14.20 -15.05
N VAL A 541 -25.67 14.25 -14.21
CA VAL A 541 -25.91 13.23 -13.17
C VAL A 541 -26.14 11.85 -13.80
N ALA A 542 -26.84 11.78 -14.93
CA ALA A 542 -27.04 10.54 -15.66
C ALA A 542 -25.72 9.93 -16.14
N GLY A 543 -24.87 10.73 -16.79
CA GLY A 543 -23.55 10.27 -17.25
C GLY A 543 -22.60 9.92 -16.10
N ALA A 544 -22.72 10.61 -14.97
CA ALA A 544 -21.95 10.30 -13.77
C ALA A 544 -22.35 8.93 -13.18
N LEU A 545 -23.65 8.64 -13.03
CA LEU A 545 -24.12 7.36 -12.48
C LEU A 545 -23.87 6.18 -13.43
N ASP A 546 -23.97 6.39 -14.74
CA ASP A 546 -23.59 5.40 -15.74
C ASP A 546 -22.09 5.06 -15.64
N SER A 547 -21.21 6.08 -15.62
CA SER A 547 -19.76 5.87 -15.49
C SER A 547 -19.32 5.32 -14.13
N LEU A 548 -20.06 5.60 -13.05
CA LEU A 548 -19.67 5.22 -11.69
C LEU A 548 -20.09 3.78 -11.35
N THR A 549 -21.25 3.35 -11.83
CA THR A 549 -21.97 2.16 -11.37
C THR A 549 -22.72 1.40 -12.48
N GLU A 550 -22.58 1.81 -13.74
CA GLU A 550 -23.35 1.27 -14.88
C GLU A 550 -24.87 1.41 -14.70
N ALA A 551 -25.30 2.40 -13.92
CA ALA A 551 -26.71 2.62 -13.61
C ALA A 551 -27.44 3.30 -14.77
N LEU A 552 -28.64 2.82 -15.08
CA LEU A 552 -29.45 3.35 -16.18
C LEU A 552 -30.34 4.48 -15.67
N VAL A 553 -30.15 5.69 -16.20
CA VAL A 553 -30.94 6.88 -15.83
C VAL A 553 -31.79 7.35 -17.01
N GLY A 554 -33.07 7.64 -16.76
CA GLY A 554 -34.01 8.01 -17.81
C GLY A 554 -35.44 8.18 -17.29
N ALA A 555 -36.35 8.58 -18.18
CA ALA A 555 -37.76 8.68 -17.83
C ALA A 555 -38.36 7.27 -17.59
N ARG A 556 -39.33 7.15 -16.68
CA ARG A 556 -39.99 5.86 -16.38
C ARG A 556 -40.62 5.20 -17.62
N SER A 557 -41.14 5.98 -18.58
CA SER A 557 -41.64 5.44 -19.85
C SER A 557 -40.56 4.75 -20.67
N GLU A 558 -39.32 5.25 -20.63
CA GLU A 558 -38.20 4.75 -21.41
C GLU A 558 -37.51 3.59 -20.68
N LEU A 559 -37.21 3.78 -19.39
CA LEU A 559 -36.55 2.79 -18.55
C LEU A 559 -37.46 1.60 -18.23
N LEU A 560 -38.69 1.84 -17.79
CA LEU A 560 -39.57 0.80 -17.23
C LEU A 560 -40.77 0.48 -18.12
N GLN A 561 -40.93 1.13 -19.28
CA GLN A 561 -42.14 1.03 -20.11
C GLN A 561 -43.43 1.45 -19.38
N ASP A 562 -43.30 2.34 -18.39
CA ASP A 562 -44.43 2.85 -17.62
C ASP A 562 -45.33 3.75 -18.50
N SER A 563 -46.61 3.41 -18.59
CA SER A 563 -47.63 4.18 -19.32
C SER A 563 -48.54 5.01 -18.40
N GLY A 564 -48.35 4.90 -17.07
CA GLY A 564 -49.15 5.57 -16.06
C GLY A 564 -48.84 7.06 -15.88
N SER A 565 -49.43 7.66 -14.84
CA SER A 565 -49.29 9.09 -14.53
C SER A 565 -47.85 9.51 -14.22
N ARG A 566 -47.00 8.56 -13.81
CA ARG A 566 -45.58 8.78 -13.48
C ARG A 566 -44.62 8.57 -14.65
N LYS A 567 -45.10 8.26 -15.85
CA LYS A 567 -44.29 7.93 -17.04
C LYS A 567 -43.13 8.92 -17.33
N ASN A 568 -43.35 10.22 -17.10
CA ASN A 568 -42.35 11.25 -17.37
C ASN A 568 -41.45 11.59 -16.16
N GLN A 569 -41.54 10.85 -15.06
CA GLN A 569 -40.67 11.04 -13.89
C GLN A 569 -39.30 10.45 -14.17
N LEU A 570 -38.24 11.18 -13.82
CA LEU A 570 -36.87 10.69 -13.94
C LEU A 570 -36.61 9.61 -12.87
N ALA A 571 -35.99 8.52 -13.26
CA ALA A 571 -35.63 7.41 -12.39
C ALA A 571 -34.22 6.89 -12.70
N VAL A 572 -33.65 6.16 -11.74
CA VAL A 572 -32.42 5.39 -11.91
C VAL A 572 -32.70 3.92 -11.64
N VAL A 573 -32.20 3.05 -12.50
CA VAL A 573 -32.22 1.59 -12.34
C VAL A 573 -30.79 1.12 -12.07
N PHE A 574 -30.60 0.34 -11.02
CA PHE A 574 -29.29 -0.12 -10.53
C PHE A 574 -29.39 -1.54 -9.96
N ASP A 575 -28.27 -2.25 -9.83
CA ASP A 575 -28.26 -3.61 -9.27
C ASP A 575 -28.78 -3.62 -7.81
N ASN A 576 -29.54 -4.64 -7.41
CA ASN A 576 -30.10 -4.73 -6.04
C ASN A 576 -29.04 -4.75 -4.92
N ALA A 577 -27.81 -5.14 -5.23
CA ALA A 577 -26.68 -5.14 -4.32
C ALA A 577 -25.87 -3.83 -4.35
N ASP A 578 -26.20 -2.88 -5.22
CA ASP A 578 -25.49 -1.61 -5.34
C ASP A 578 -25.90 -0.62 -4.25
N LEU A 579 -24.95 -0.33 -3.36
CA LEU A 579 -25.07 0.64 -2.27
C LEU A 579 -24.59 2.05 -2.65
N VAL A 580 -23.94 2.20 -3.80
CA VAL A 580 -23.32 3.45 -4.27
C VAL A 580 -24.34 4.32 -4.98
N THR A 581 -25.05 3.79 -5.98
CA THR A 581 -26.07 4.55 -6.73
C THR A 581 -27.10 5.22 -5.82
N PRO A 582 -27.80 4.50 -4.92
CA PRO A 582 -28.82 5.13 -4.08
C PRO A 582 -28.22 6.15 -3.10
N ALA A 583 -26.98 5.93 -2.63
CA ALA A 583 -26.29 6.86 -1.75
C ALA A 583 -25.88 8.17 -2.44
N VAL A 584 -25.36 8.08 -3.66
CA VAL A 584 -25.00 9.25 -4.49
C VAL A 584 -26.25 10.05 -4.87
N VAL A 585 -27.33 9.36 -5.26
CA VAL A 585 -28.60 10.02 -5.58
C VAL A 585 -29.15 10.77 -4.37
N TRP A 586 -29.15 10.16 -3.18
CA TRP A 586 -29.58 10.84 -1.96
C TRP A 586 -28.70 12.04 -1.65
N ALA A 587 -27.37 11.88 -1.65
CA ALA A 587 -26.43 12.96 -1.32
C ALA A 587 -26.55 14.16 -2.26
N LEU A 588 -26.64 13.94 -3.57
CA LEU A 588 -26.80 15.01 -4.55
C LEU A 588 -28.17 15.68 -4.41
N THR A 589 -29.25 14.90 -4.42
CA THR A 589 -30.62 15.45 -4.52
C THR A 589 -31.25 15.87 -3.20
N ARG A 590 -30.59 15.56 -2.08
CA ARG A 590 -30.95 16.03 -0.73
C ARG A 590 -29.81 16.91 -0.21
N GLY A 591 -28.83 16.34 0.48
CA GLY A 591 -27.82 17.09 1.25
C GLY A 591 -27.16 18.23 0.49
N ILE A 592 -26.58 17.94 -0.68
CA ILE A 592 -25.83 18.94 -1.47
C ILE A 592 -26.78 19.95 -2.12
N ALA A 593 -27.87 19.50 -2.76
CA ALA A 593 -28.85 20.41 -3.35
C ALA A 593 -29.51 21.33 -2.30
N PHE A 594 -29.71 20.86 -1.07
CA PHE A 594 -30.22 21.66 0.04
C PHE A 594 -29.19 22.73 0.44
N LYS A 595 -27.92 22.34 0.57
CA LYS A 595 -26.82 23.28 0.87
C LYS A 595 -26.72 24.40 -0.17
N LEU A 596 -26.72 24.05 -1.46
CA LEU A 596 -26.60 25.02 -2.56
C LEU A 596 -27.75 26.05 -2.58
N GLN A 597 -28.89 25.75 -1.96
CA GLN A 597 -30.02 26.68 -1.83
C GLN A 597 -29.94 27.56 -0.58
N HIS A 598 -29.34 27.06 0.50
CA HIS A 598 -29.20 27.79 1.77
C HIS A 598 -27.94 28.65 1.86
N ASP A 599 -26.90 28.31 1.10
CA ASP A 599 -25.60 28.96 1.12
C ASP A 599 -25.13 29.29 -0.30
N THR A 600 -25.28 30.57 -0.68
CA THR A 600 -24.88 31.06 -2.00
C THR A 600 -23.35 31.05 -2.22
N GLY A 601 -22.56 30.89 -1.15
CA GLY A 601 -21.11 30.71 -1.20
C GLY A 601 -20.68 29.24 -1.21
N ALA A 602 -21.62 28.30 -1.16
CA ALA A 602 -21.32 26.87 -1.10
C ALA A 602 -20.49 26.42 -2.31
N ALA A 603 -19.49 25.59 -2.04
CA ALA A 603 -18.63 25.06 -3.08
C ALA A 603 -19.43 24.10 -3.98
N MET A 604 -19.28 24.23 -5.30
CA MET A 604 -19.97 23.36 -6.27
C MET A 604 -19.41 21.93 -6.21
N PRO A 605 -20.27 20.90 -6.27
CA PRO A 605 -19.82 19.52 -6.38
C PRO A 605 -19.11 19.27 -7.71
N LYS A 606 -18.24 18.27 -7.75
CA LYS A 606 -17.65 17.73 -8.98
C LYS A 606 -18.26 16.38 -9.33
N VAL A 607 -18.02 15.92 -10.57
CA VAL A 607 -18.44 14.59 -11.05
C VAL A 607 -18.01 13.52 -10.03
N PRO A 608 -18.94 12.70 -9.51
CA PRO A 608 -18.65 11.61 -8.60
C PRO A 608 -17.58 10.67 -9.15
N THR A 609 -16.57 10.38 -8.34
CA THR A 609 -15.53 9.38 -8.64
C THR A 609 -15.37 8.45 -7.46
N ILE A 610 -15.32 7.16 -7.72
CA ILE A 610 -15.07 6.14 -6.70
C ILE A 610 -13.65 5.59 -6.88
N ALA A 611 -12.83 5.68 -5.84
CA ALA A 611 -11.43 5.21 -5.90
C ALA A 611 -11.28 3.71 -5.53
N THR A 612 -12.25 3.16 -4.80
CA THR A 612 -12.25 1.80 -4.24
C THR A 612 -13.63 1.18 -4.30
N ARG A 613 -13.74 -0.14 -4.47
CA ARG A 613 -15.06 -0.81 -4.45
C ARG A 613 -15.81 -0.51 -3.14
N ALA A 614 -17.12 -0.28 -3.22
CA ALA A 614 -17.96 -0.22 -2.03
C ALA A 614 -17.97 -1.57 -1.28
N PRO A 615 -18.15 -1.56 0.05
CA PRO A 615 -18.23 -2.78 0.84
C PRO A 615 -19.45 -3.60 0.43
N LYS A 616 -19.33 -4.92 0.43
CA LYS A 616 -20.47 -5.83 0.37
C LYS A 616 -21.19 -5.83 1.72
N LEU A 617 -22.46 -6.24 1.73
CA LEU A 617 -23.31 -6.23 2.94
C LEU A 617 -22.71 -6.99 4.15
N ASP A 618 -22.00 -8.09 3.88
CA ASP A 618 -21.30 -8.91 4.87
C ASP A 618 -19.98 -8.27 5.37
N GLU A 619 -19.45 -7.28 4.65
CA GLU A 619 -18.23 -6.54 4.98
C GLU A 619 -18.50 -5.28 5.82
N ILE A 620 -19.77 -4.85 5.89
CA ILE A 620 -20.21 -3.68 6.66
C ILE A 620 -20.26 -4.06 8.15
N PRO A 621 -19.56 -3.33 9.03
CA PRO A 621 -19.50 -3.66 10.45
C PRO A 621 -20.85 -3.43 11.12
N ASP A 622 -21.23 -4.33 12.03
CA ASP A 622 -22.30 -4.07 12.98
C ASP A 622 -21.84 -2.95 13.92
N GLY A 623 -22.63 -1.88 14.04
CA GLY A 623 -22.24 -0.72 14.83
C GLY A 623 -23.41 0.16 15.19
N HIS A 624 -23.40 0.67 16.42
CA HIS A 624 -24.40 1.61 16.92
C HIS A 624 -24.12 3.02 16.42
N TYR A 625 -25.02 3.57 15.60
CA TYR A 625 -25.11 5.03 15.47
C TYR A 625 -25.99 5.53 16.61
N SER A 626 -25.37 6.08 17.64
CA SER A 626 -26.06 6.76 18.74
C SER A 626 -26.77 8.02 18.22
N ALA A 627 -27.97 7.85 17.67
CA ALA A 627 -29.01 8.85 17.81
C ALA A 627 -29.92 8.35 18.94
N PHE A 628 -30.15 9.19 19.94
CA PHE A 628 -31.07 8.91 21.05
C PHE A 628 -32.39 8.30 20.56
N ASP A 629 -32.95 7.42 21.39
CA ASP A 629 -34.30 6.85 21.28
C ASP A 629 -35.30 7.78 20.56
N VAL A 630 -36.00 7.22 19.55
CA VAL A 630 -37.36 7.64 19.19
C VAL A 630 -38.27 6.43 19.23
#